data_AF-A0A9D3YBD9-F1
#
_entry.id   AF-A0A9D3YBD9-F1
#
_cell.length_a   1.000
_cell.length_b   1.000
_cell.length_c   1.000
_cell.angle_alpha   90.00
_cell.angle_beta   90.00
_cell.angle_gamma   90.00
#
_symmetry.space_group_name_H-M   'P 1'
#
loop_
_entity.id
_entity.type
_entity.pdbx_description
1 polymer ?
#
loop_
_entity_poly.entity_id
_entity_poly.type
_entity_poly.pdbx_seq_one_letter_code
_entity_poly.pdbx_strand_id
1 'polypeptide(L)'
;MYRHLRSLDREINIDTYPKLNFPEMYLLEGGYKAFYESDRSHCFPQSYKPMLQKEHSADLRHFRVKSKSWAAGDNPRHRTCASGNATKLCF
;
A
#
# COMPACT_ATOMS: atom_id res chain seq x y z
N MET A 1 -3.02 -6.59 -1.52
CA MET A 1 -2.18 -7.56 -0.79
C MET A 1 -3.03 -8.69 -0.19
N TYR A 2 -3.97 -8.43 0.72
CA TYR A 2 -4.86 -9.46 1.30
C TYR A 2 -5.54 -10.38 0.27
N ARG A 3 -6.14 -9.79 -0.78
CA ARG A 3 -6.82 -10.54 -1.84
C ARG A 3 -5.90 -11.55 -2.52
N HIS A 4 -4.67 -11.13 -2.82
CA HIS A 4 -3.68 -11.98 -3.47
C HIS A 4 -3.26 -13.15 -2.57
N LEU A 5 -3.00 -12.89 -1.28
CA LEU A 5 -2.64 -13.96 -0.34
C LEU A 5 -3.78 -14.96 -0.16
N ARG A 6 -5.04 -14.50 -0.07
CA ARG A 6 -6.20 -15.41 0.00
C ARG A 6 -6.38 -16.21 -1.29
N SER A 7 -6.15 -15.61 -2.46
CA SER A 7 -6.18 -16.33 -3.74
C SER A 7 -5.12 -17.43 -3.78
N LEU A 8 -3.89 -17.13 -3.37
CA LEU A 8 -2.81 -18.13 -3.30
C LEU A 8 -3.13 -19.26 -2.32
N ASP A 9 -3.66 -18.94 -1.12
CA ASP A 9 -4.04 -19.96 -0.13
C ASP A 9 -5.17 -20.87 -0.67
N ARG A 10 -6.08 -20.31 -1.48
CA ARG A 10 -7.13 -21.09 -2.16
C ARG A 10 -6.60 -21.95 -3.31
N GLU A 11 -5.62 -21.45 -4.06
CA GLU A 11 -4.97 -22.19 -5.14
C GLU A 11 -4.20 -23.40 -4.59
N ILE A 12 -3.44 -23.21 -3.50
CA ILE A 12 -2.71 -24.30 -2.83
C ILE A 12 -3.66 -25.37 -2.26
N ASN A 13 -4.83 -24.96 -1.76
CA ASN A 13 -5.80 -25.86 -1.15
C ASN A 13 -6.95 -26.25 -2.11
N ILE A 14 -6.74 -26.19 -3.42
CA ILE A 14 -7.81 -26.39 -4.41
C ILE A 14 -8.47 -27.77 -4.27
N ASP A 15 -7.68 -28.82 -4.06
CA ASP A 15 -8.15 -30.21 -3.94
C ASP A 15 -8.79 -30.52 -2.58
N THR A 16 -8.64 -29.63 -1.59
CA THR A 16 -9.13 -29.82 -0.21
C THR A 16 -10.09 -28.71 0.22
N TYR A 17 -10.75 -28.07 -0.74
CA TYR A 17 -11.76 -27.07 -0.46
C TYR A 17 -12.83 -27.61 0.54
N PRO A 18 -13.20 -26.86 1.60
CA PRO A 18 -12.99 -25.43 1.84
C PRO A 18 -11.78 -25.08 2.73
N LYS A 19 -10.80 -25.97 2.92
CA LYS A 19 -9.65 -25.74 3.82
C LYS A 19 -8.90 -24.43 3.48
N LEU A 20 -8.44 -23.75 4.53
CA LEU A 20 -7.56 -22.58 4.48
C LEU A 20 -6.44 -22.75 5.50
N ASN A 21 -5.24 -22.28 5.18
CA ASN A 21 -4.15 -22.19 6.16
C ASN A 21 -4.31 -20.94 7.03
N PHE A 22 -4.83 -19.85 6.46
CA PHE A 22 -5.13 -18.61 7.16
C PHE A 22 -6.63 -18.31 7.09
N PRO A 23 -7.45 -19.02 7.89
CA PRO A 23 -8.91 -18.90 7.83
C PRO A 23 -9.38 -17.49 8.20
N GLU A 24 -8.81 -16.95 9.28
CA GLU A 24 -9.11 -15.61 9.78
C GLU A 24 -7.96 -14.65 9.50
N MET A 25 -8.29 -13.53 8.89
CA MET A 25 -7.33 -12.48 8.54
C MET A 25 -8.04 -11.14 8.59
N TYR A 26 -7.39 -10.16 9.20
CA TYR A 26 -7.99 -8.85 9.50
C TYR A 26 -7.13 -7.73 8.93
N LEU A 27 -7.75 -6.56 8.75
CA LEU A 27 -7.07 -5.32 8.43
C LEU A 27 -7.19 -4.38 9.62
N LEU A 28 -6.07 -3.78 9.99
CA LEU A 28 -6.05 -2.76 11.03
C LEU A 28 -6.59 -1.45 10.45
N GLU A 29 -7.73 -1.01 10.97
CA GLU A 29 -8.33 0.27 10.60
C GLU A 29 -7.41 1.44 10.98
N GLY A 30 -7.24 2.41 10.08
CA GLY A 30 -6.32 3.54 10.27
C GLY A 30 -4.82 3.18 10.22
N GLY A 31 -4.49 1.89 10.12
CA GLY A 31 -3.13 1.37 10.01
C GLY A 31 -2.25 1.70 11.22
N TYR A 32 -0.93 1.57 11.03
CA TYR A 32 0.03 1.79 12.11
C TYR A 32 0.02 3.22 12.66
N LYS A 33 -0.38 4.22 11.85
CA LYS A 33 -0.49 5.61 12.29
C LYS A 33 -1.52 5.74 13.43
N ALA A 34 -2.74 5.29 13.21
CA ALA A 34 -3.81 5.37 14.21
C ALA A 34 -3.46 4.54 15.45
N PHE A 35 -2.89 3.36 15.26
CA PHE A 35 -2.45 2.50 16.36
C PHE A 35 -1.37 3.14 17.22
N TYR A 36 -0.36 3.75 16.60
CA TYR A 36 0.69 4.46 17.33
C TYR A 36 0.16 5.69 18.06
N GLU A 37 -0.88 6.36 17.55
CA GLU A 37 -1.52 7.48 18.23
C GLU A 37 -2.33 7.02 19.45
N SER A 38 -2.97 5.86 19.38
CA SER A 38 -3.80 5.31 20.46
C SER A 38 -3.02 4.56 21.54
N ASP A 39 -1.99 3.80 21.17
CA ASP A 39 -1.34 2.84 22.08
C ASP A 39 0.16 2.68 21.80
N ARG A 40 0.94 3.66 22.26
CA ARG A 40 2.41 3.70 22.08
C ARG A 40 3.15 2.64 22.88
N SER A 41 2.59 2.18 23.99
CA SER A 41 3.24 1.19 24.87
C SER A 41 3.50 -0.12 24.15
N HIS A 42 2.67 -0.46 23.17
CA HIS A 42 2.79 -1.69 22.39
C HIS A 42 3.62 -1.52 21.11
N CYS A 43 4.31 -0.38 20.92
CA CYS A 43 5.18 -0.12 19.77
C CYS A 43 6.67 -0.27 20.16
N PHE A 44 7.46 -0.95 19.32
CA PHE A 44 8.91 -1.05 19.50
C PHE A 44 9.69 -0.85 18.19
N PRO A 45 10.61 0.14 18.11
CA PRO A 45 10.81 1.23 19.06
C PRO A 45 9.53 2.10 19.20
N GLN A 46 9.38 2.84 20.30
CA GLN A 46 8.26 3.76 20.51
C GLN A 46 8.39 5.02 19.63
N SER A 47 8.38 4.82 18.31
CA SER A 47 8.44 5.87 17.31
C SER A 47 7.57 5.54 16.11
N TYR A 48 7.14 6.58 15.40
CA TYR A 48 6.43 6.46 14.13
C TYR A 48 7.20 7.19 13.04
N LYS A 49 7.47 6.47 11.95
CA LYS A 49 8.18 6.98 10.77
C LYS A 49 7.26 6.96 9.54
N PRO A 50 6.77 8.11 9.07
CA PRO A 50 5.91 8.17 7.89
C PRO A 50 6.65 7.75 6.62
N MET A 51 5.93 7.15 5.68
CA MET A 51 6.51 6.69 4.41
C MET A 51 7.13 7.83 3.58
N LEU A 52 6.52 9.02 3.58
CA LEU A 52 6.94 10.19 2.78
C LEU A 52 7.91 11.13 3.53
N GLN A 53 8.62 10.63 4.55
CA GLN A 53 9.58 11.43 5.29
C GLN A 53 10.79 11.81 4.42
N LYS A 54 11.20 13.09 4.44
CA LYS A 54 12.20 13.67 3.51
C LYS A 54 13.55 12.96 3.58
N GLU A 55 13.97 12.59 4.80
CA GLU A 55 15.25 11.92 5.05
C GLU A 55 15.34 10.53 4.42
N HIS A 56 14.20 9.89 4.09
CA HIS A 56 14.11 8.52 3.58
C HIS A 56 13.63 8.42 2.13
N SER A 57 13.67 9.53 1.39
CA SER A 57 13.25 9.57 -0.02
C SER A 57 14.05 8.61 -0.92
N ALA A 58 15.35 8.42 -0.65
CA ALA A 58 16.19 7.47 -1.36
C ALA A 58 15.75 6.01 -1.12
N ASP A 59 15.45 5.66 0.13
CA ASP A 59 14.96 4.33 0.52
C ASP A 59 13.62 4.03 -0.16
N LEU A 60 12.69 4.99 -0.15
CA LEU A 60 11.40 4.87 -0.82
C LEU A 60 11.58 4.53 -2.31
N ARG A 61 12.47 5.25 -3.01
CA ARG A 61 12.76 4.99 -4.42
C ARG A 61 13.33 3.58 -4.61
N HIS A 62 14.29 3.18 -3.78
CA HIS A 62 14.92 1.86 -3.87
C HIS A 62 13.90 0.71 -3.66
N PHE A 63 13.01 0.80 -2.68
CA PHE A 63 12.02 -0.26 -2.43
C PHE A 63 10.88 -0.28 -3.45
N ARG A 64 10.52 0.88 -4.01
CA ARG A 64 9.49 0.96 -5.06
C ARG A 64 9.89 0.19 -6.31
N VAL A 65 11.16 0.28 -6.73
CA VAL A 65 11.68 -0.45 -7.90
C VAL A 65 11.62 -1.97 -7.73
N LYS A 66 11.67 -2.48 -6.48
CA LYS A 66 11.62 -3.92 -6.19
C LYS A 66 10.21 -4.52 -6.19
N SER A 67 9.17 -3.69 -6.26
CA SER A 67 7.79 -4.17 -6.18
C SER A 67 7.31 -4.74 -7.53
N LYS A 68 6.72 -5.95 -7.51
CA LYS A 68 6.32 -6.71 -8.71
C LYS A 68 5.19 -6.07 -9.53
N SER A 69 4.45 -5.12 -8.97
CA SER A 69 3.34 -4.43 -9.65
C SER A 69 3.80 -3.09 -10.23
N TRP A 70 3.54 -2.90 -11.52
CA TRP A 70 3.90 -1.76 -12.38
C TRP A 70 3.27 -0.41 -11.96
N ALA A 71 3.75 0.18 -10.87
CA ALA A 71 3.92 1.64 -10.81
C ALA A 71 5.40 1.99 -10.62
N ALA A 72 6.27 1.09 -11.08
CA ALA A 72 7.72 1.16 -11.08
C ALA A 72 8.18 1.39 -12.54
N GLY A 73 8.49 2.65 -12.86
CA GLY A 73 8.97 3.07 -14.18
C GLY A 73 8.00 4.00 -14.90
N ASP A 74 8.28 5.30 -14.86
CA ASP A 74 7.95 6.32 -15.86
C ASP A 74 6.61 6.25 -16.61
N ASN A 75 5.66 7.12 -16.22
CA ASN A 75 4.92 7.87 -17.23
C ASN A 75 5.22 9.37 -17.05
N PRO A 76 6.06 9.99 -17.91
CA PRO A 76 6.39 11.41 -17.83
C PRO A 76 5.22 12.34 -18.23
N ARG A 77 4.04 11.81 -18.60
CA ARG A 77 3.03 12.57 -19.34
C ARG A 77 1.92 13.26 -18.54
N HIS A 78 2.08 13.57 -17.26
CA HIS A 78 1.21 14.59 -16.65
C HIS A 78 1.86 15.26 -15.42
N ARG A 79 3.00 15.91 -15.65
CA ARG A 79 3.30 17.15 -14.93
C ARG A 79 3.15 18.31 -15.90
N THR A 80 1.96 18.87 -15.94
CA THR A 80 1.81 20.29 -16.19
C THR A 80 0.88 20.82 -15.11
N CYS A 81 1.47 21.52 -14.13
CA CYS A 81 0.79 22.70 -13.65
C CYS A 81 0.78 23.67 -14.83
N ALA A 82 -0.40 24.00 -15.32
CA ALA A 82 -0.61 25.11 -16.22
C ALA A 82 -1.91 25.79 -15.78
N SER A 83 -1.78 26.99 -15.24
CA SER A 83 -2.87 27.94 -15.11
C SER A 83 -3.47 28.16 -16.50
N GLY A 84 -4.79 28.14 -16.62
CA GLY A 84 -5.46 28.51 -17.85
C GLY A 84 -6.90 28.04 -17.89
N ASN A 85 -7.81 29.00 -17.88
CA ASN A 85 -9.26 28.79 -17.96
C ASN A 85 -9.63 27.93 -19.17
N ALA A 86 -10.52 26.95 -18.95
CA ALA A 86 -11.26 26.32 -20.04
C ALA A 86 -12.61 25.82 -19.55
N THR A 87 -13.64 26.63 -19.79
CA THR A 87 -14.98 26.13 -20.08
C THR A 87 -14.90 25.12 -21.22
N LYS A 88 -15.40 23.90 -21.00
CA LYS A 88 -16.05 23.10 -22.05
C LYS A 88 -16.90 22.00 -21.41
N LEU A 89 -18.21 22.21 -21.48
CA LEU A 89 -19.20 21.14 -21.52
C LEU A 89 -18.87 20.20 -22.69
N CYS A 90 -19.10 18.90 -22.50
CA CYS A 90 -19.82 18.03 -23.43
C CYS A 90 -20.05 16.67 -22.74
N PHE A 91 -21.34 16.35 -22.60
CA PHE A 91 -22.01 15.07 -22.35
C PHE A 91 -21.28 13.96 -21.57
#